data_AF-A0A482EUG7-F1
#
_entry.id   AF-A0A482EUG7-F1
#
_cell.length_a   1.000
_cell.length_b   1.000
_cell.length_c   1.000
_cell.angle_alpha   90.00
_cell.angle_beta   90.00
_cell.angle_gamma   90.00
#
_symmetry.space_group_name_H-M   'P 1'
#
loop_
_entity.id
_entity.type
_entity.pdbx_description
1 polymer ?
#
loop_
_entity_poly.entity_id
_entity_poly.type
_entity_poly.pdbx_seq_one_letter_code
_entity_poly.pdbx_strand_id
1 'polypeptide(L)' 'MKKTAEKKPLISLGKAKENVAMLAAQNDAQPAEKPAQKRLNVNIDAALHSRFKKTVTNKDQDMTNVVTALLEQWLKDNE' A
#
# COMPACT_ATOMS: atom_id res chain seq x y z
N MET A 1 35.46 -27.78 -47.98
CA MET A 1 35.50 -28.49 -46.69
C MET A 1 35.50 -27.46 -45.56
N LYS A 2 34.37 -27.24 -44.87
CA LYS A 2 34.27 -26.32 -43.72
C LYS A 2 33.93 -27.12 -42.48
N LYS A 3 34.82 -27.09 -41.49
CA LYS A 3 34.71 -27.77 -40.19
C LYS A 3 33.65 -27.04 -39.34
N THR A 4 32.64 -27.77 -38.87
CA THR A 4 31.63 -27.24 -37.95
C THR A 4 32.22 -27.24 -36.54
N ALA A 5 32.35 -26.06 -35.92
CA ALA A 5 32.79 -25.93 -34.54
C ALA A 5 31.62 -26.27 -33.60
N GLU A 6 31.77 -27.32 -32.79
CA GLU A 6 30.81 -27.72 -31.77
C GLU A 6 30.73 -26.67 -30.66
N LYS A 7 29.56 -26.05 -30.48
CA LYS A 7 29.31 -25.12 -29.37
C LYS A 7 29.13 -25.93 -28.09
N LYS A 8 30.18 -25.97 -27.27
CA LYS A 8 30.14 -26.50 -25.89
C LYS A 8 28.97 -25.81 -25.14
N PRO A 9 28.05 -26.55 -24.51
CA PRO A 9 26.92 -25.93 -23.82
C PRO A 9 27.41 -25.10 -22.63
N LEU A 10 26.83 -23.90 -22.55
CA LEU A 10 27.04 -22.90 -21.52
C LEU A 10 26.59 -23.47 -20.17
N ILE A 11 27.53 -23.54 -19.23
CA ILE A 11 27.43 -23.80 -17.78
C ILE A 11 25.98 -23.99 -17.28
N SER A 12 25.63 -25.23 -16.91
CA SER A 12 24.39 -25.52 -16.18
C SER A 12 24.49 -24.91 -14.78
N LEU A 13 23.80 -23.79 -14.56
CA LEU A 13 23.52 -23.30 -13.22
C LEU A 13 22.54 -24.30 -12.58
N GLY A 14 23.03 -25.05 -11.58
CA GLY A 14 22.24 -26.04 -10.86
C GLY A 14 20.93 -25.48 -10.32
N LYS A 15 19.95 -26.37 -10.09
CA LYS A 15 18.61 -26.02 -9.60
C LYS A 15 18.71 -25.06 -8.40
N ALA A 16 17.93 -23.97 -8.45
CA ALA A 16 17.83 -23.03 -7.35
C ALA A 16 17.55 -23.78 -6.04
N LYS A 17 18.29 -23.45 -4.98
CA LYS A 17 18.06 -24.02 -3.65
C LYS A 17 16.64 -23.68 -3.20
N GLU A 18 15.98 -24.61 -2.51
CA GLU A 18 14.55 -24.49 -2.09
C GLU A 18 14.23 -23.18 -1.36
N ASN A 19 15.21 -22.62 -0.64
CA ASN A 19 15.08 -21.34 0.05
C ASN A 19 14.88 -20.15 -0.91
N VAL A 20 15.37 -20.20 -2.14
CA VAL A 20 15.20 -19.12 -3.13
C VAL A 20 13.77 -19.08 -3.68
N ALA A 21 13.15 -20.24 -3.90
CA ALA A 21 11.76 -20.33 -4.35
C ALA A 21 10.79 -19.82 -3.27
N MET A 22 11.07 -20.13 -2.01
CA MET A 22 10.25 -19.68 -0.88
C MET A 22 10.38 -18.16 -0.65
N LEU A 23 11.58 -17.58 -0.79
CA LEU A 23 11.81 -16.13 -0.73
C LEU A 23 11.16 -15.39 -1.91
N ALA A 24 11.18 -15.97 -3.11
CA ALA A 24 10.48 -15.40 -4.27
C ALA A 24 8.96 -15.36 -4.03
N ALA A 25 8.37 -16.46 -3.56
CA ALA A 25 6.93 -16.53 -3.28
C ALA A 25 6.47 -15.53 -2.18
N GLN A 26 7.31 -15.23 -1.19
CA GLN A 26 7.03 -14.21 -0.18
C GLN A 26 7.08 -12.79 -0.73
N ASN A 27 7.94 -12.52 -1.72
CA ASN A 27 8.04 -11.22 -2.38
C ASN A 27 6.97 -11.03 -3.48
N ASP A 28 6.50 -12.13 -4.09
CA ASP A 28 5.39 -12.14 -5.06
C ASP A 28 4.00 -12.07 -4.40
N ALA A 29 3.93 -12.04 -3.06
CA ALA A 29 2.70 -11.73 -2.36
C ALA A 29 2.28 -10.31 -2.76
N GLN A 30 1.31 -10.24 -3.68
CA GLN A 30 0.77 -8.97 -4.17
C GLN A 30 0.43 -8.07 -2.98
N PRO A 31 0.83 -6.78 -3.00
CA PRO A 31 0.44 -5.87 -1.95
C PRO A 31 -1.09 -5.89 -1.88
N ALA A 32 -1.62 -6.19 -0.68
CA ALA A 32 -3.05 -6.23 -0.44
C ALA A 32 -3.71 -5.02 -1.10
N GLU A 33 -4.71 -5.27 -1.95
CA GLU A 33 -5.41 -4.20 -2.67
C GLU A 33 -5.84 -3.15 -1.66
N LYS A 34 -5.26 -1.94 -1.78
CA LYS A 34 -5.64 -0.84 -0.91
C LYS A 34 -7.13 -0.59 -1.15
N PRO A 35 -7.95 -0.47 -0.09
CA PRO A 35 -9.37 -0.23 -0.25
C PRO A 35 -9.61 0.99 -1.12
N ALA A 36 -10.63 0.93 -1.98
CA ALA A 36 -10.95 2.00 -2.92
C ALA A 36 -11.36 3.27 -2.15
N GLN A 37 -10.42 4.18 -1.94
CA GLN A 37 -10.66 5.44 -1.26
C GLN A 37 -11.30 6.45 -2.22
N LYS A 38 -12.37 7.12 -1.79
CA LYS A 38 -12.98 8.25 -2.49
C LYS A 38 -12.59 9.56 -1.80
N ARG A 39 -12.37 10.62 -2.59
CA ARG A 39 -12.00 11.94 -2.07
C ARG A 39 -13.25 12.73 -1.70
N LEU A 40 -13.34 13.14 -0.44
CA LEU A 40 -14.33 14.10 0.05
C LEU A 40 -13.70 15.50 0.05
N ASN A 41 -14.36 16.47 -0.61
CA ASN A 41 -13.97 17.88 -0.55
C ASN A 41 -15.13 18.68 0.04
N VAL A 42 -14.86 19.40 1.12
CA VAL A 42 -15.86 20.17 1.87
C VAL A 42 -15.30 21.54 2.19
N ASN A 43 -16.14 22.56 2.05
CA ASN A 43 -15.80 23.91 2.47
C ASN A 43 -16.18 24.06 3.94
N ILE A 44 -15.23 24.45 4.77
CA ILE A 44 -15.43 24.75 6.19
C ILE A 44 -14.88 26.13 6.52
N ASP A 45 -15.42 26.73 7.58
CA ASP A 45 -14.93 28.00 8.10
C ASP A 45 -13.43 27.92 8.47
N ALA A 46 -12.69 29.02 8.21
CA ALA A 46 -11.25 29.07 8.40
C ALA A 46 -10.85 28.95 9.88
N ALA A 47 -11.63 29.54 10.80
CA ALA A 47 -11.37 29.43 12.23
C ALA A 47 -11.67 28.01 12.73
N LEU A 48 -12.71 27.37 12.19
CA LEU A 48 -13.01 25.97 12.47
C LEU A 48 -11.86 25.05 12.01
N HIS A 49 -11.36 25.23 10.77
CA HIS A 49 -10.24 24.45 10.25
C HIS A 49 -8.97 24.61 11.11
N SER A 50 -8.68 25.83 11.55
CA SER A 50 -7.51 26.12 12.41
C SER A 50 -7.60 25.39 13.76
N ARG A 51 -8.78 25.46 14.41
CA ARG A 51 -9.04 24.75 15.67
C ARG A 51 -8.97 23.23 15.50
N PHE A 52 -9.54 22.72 14.40
CA PHE A 52 -9.50 21.31 14.07
C PHE A 52 -8.05 20.83 13.94
N LYS A 53 -7.25 21.49 13.09
CA LYS A 53 -5.84 21.14 12.87
C LYS A 53 -5.04 21.14 14.17
N LYS A 54 -5.15 22.21 14.98
CA LYS A 54 -4.45 22.29 16.27
C LYS A 54 -4.80 21.14 17.20
N THR A 55 -6.08 20.76 17.26
CA THR A 55 -6.56 19.70 18.15
C THR A 55 -6.09 18.32 17.68
N VAL A 56 -6.13 18.08 16.37
CA VAL A 56 -5.66 16.82 15.76
C VAL A 56 -4.16 16.65 16.00
N THR A 57 -3.36 17.70 15.79
CA THR A 57 -1.91 17.67 16.08
C THR A 57 -1.64 17.44 17.57
N ASN A 58 -2.36 18.11 18.47
CA ASN A 58 -2.16 17.94 19.91
C ASN A 58 -2.49 16.52 20.41
N LYS A 59 -3.38 15.80 19.72
CA LYS A 59 -3.77 14.44 20.08
C LYS A 59 -2.97 13.36 19.35
N ASP A 60 -2.01 13.75 18.51
CA ASP A 60 -1.23 12.84 17.65
C ASP A 60 -2.13 11.92 16.80
N GLN A 61 -3.17 12.49 16.20
CA GLN A 61 -4.12 11.76 15.35
C GLN A 61 -4.02 12.19 13.89
N ASP A 62 -4.45 11.33 12.97
CA ASP A 62 -4.59 11.67 11.56
C ASP A 62 -5.92 12.39 11.30
N MET A 63 -5.88 13.49 10.53
CA MET A 63 -7.09 14.27 10.19
C MET A 63 -8.14 13.40 9.48
N THR A 64 -7.70 12.49 8.61
CA THR A 64 -8.59 11.59 7.86
C THR A 64 -9.33 10.66 8.81
N ASN A 65 -8.62 10.07 9.77
CA ASN A 65 -9.22 9.17 10.76
C ASN A 65 -10.26 9.88 11.62
N VAL A 66 -9.98 11.12 12.03
CA VAL A 66 -10.94 11.91 12.83
C VAL A 66 -12.19 12.24 12.01
N VAL A 67 -12.05 12.61 10.74
CA VAL A 67 -13.21 12.87 9.86
C VAL A 67 -14.02 11.59 9.64
N THR A 68 -13.37 10.46 9.37
CA THR A 68 -14.05 9.17 9.20
C THR A 68 -14.82 8.79 10.47
N ALA A 69 -14.21 8.91 11.65
CA ALA A 69 -14.87 8.60 12.92
C ALA A 69 -16.09 9.51 13.18
N LEU A 70 -16.01 10.80 12.82
CA LEU A 70 -17.15 11.72 12.91
C LEU A 70 -18.29 11.32 11.96
N LEU A 71 -17.96 10.89 10.75
CA LEU A 71 -18.95 10.39 9.78
C LEU A 71 -19.62 9.11 10.27
N GLU A 72 -18.84 8.12 10.73
CA GLU A 72 -19.36 6.87 11.29
C GLU A 72 -20.25 7.11 12.50
N GLN A 73 -19.86 8.03 13.40
CA GLN A 73 -20.67 8.38 14.55
C GLN A 73 -21.99 9.05 14.14
N TRP A 74 -21.96 9.95 13.16
CA TRP A 74 -23.17 10.59 12.67
C TRP A 74 -24.11 9.58 11.99
N LEU A 75 -23.56 8.64 11.19
CA LEU A 75 -24.37 7.61 10.53
C LEU A 75 -25.09 6.69 11.52
N LYS A 76 -24.46 6.30 12.63
CA LYS A 76 -25.09 5.47 13.67
C LYS A 76 -26.40 6.03 14.22
N ASP A 77 -26.54 7.35 14.23
CA ASP A 77 -27.71 8.04 14.78
C ASP A 77 -28.75 8.39 13.69
N ASN A 78 -28.42 8.19 12.40
CA ASN A 78 -29.21 8.67 11.26
C ASN A 78 -29.55 7.60 10.20
N GLU A 79 -28.98 6.39 10.29
CA GLU A 79 -29.37 5.19 9.52
C GLU A 79 -30.32 4.29 10.32
#